data_AF-A0A7C9AVA2-F1
#
_entry.id   AF-A0A7C9AVA2-F1
#
_cell.length_a   1.000
_cell.length_b   1.000
_cell.length_c   1.000
_cell.angle_alpha   90.00
_cell.angle_beta   90.00
_cell.angle_gamma   90.00
#
_symmetry.space_group_name_H-M   'P 1'
#
loop_
_entity.id
_entity.type
_entity.pdbx_description
1 polymer ?
#
loop_
_entity_poly.entity_id
_entity_poly.type
_entity_poly.pdbx_seq_one_letter_code
_entity_poly.pdbx_strand_id
1 'polypeptide(L)'
;SDLSAEQYEELALGLKGTSYNFLWVVRESEQHKLAEGFMDETSEQGLVVGWTSQLEVLAHKATGCFVSHCGFNSVLEALCLGVPIVAMPQWTDQMTNAKFVEDVWSVGIRARVDVKEIVRRE
;
A
#
# COMPACT_ATOMS: atom_id res chain seq x y z
N SER A 1 6.66 10.31 7.55
CA SER A 1 7.74 9.62 6.83
C SER A 1 7.32 9.56 5.39
N ASP A 2 8.10 10.19 4.52
CA ASP A 2 7.81 10.21 3.10
C ASP A 2 8.64 9.10 2.44
N LEU A 3 8.01 8.34 1.55
CA LEU A 3 8.72 7.31 0.79
C LEU A 3 9.74 7.99 -0.13
N SER A 4 10.87 7.32 -0.34
CA SER A 4 11.87 7.75 -1.31
C SER A 4 11.29 7.70 -2.73
N ALA A 5 11.85 8.47 -3.65
CA ALA A 5 11.46 8.40 -5.07
C ALA A 5 11.64 6.98 -5.64
N GLU A 6 12.72 6.27 -5.27
CA GLU A 6 12.95 4.87 -5.65
C GLU A 6 11.82 3.96 -5.16
N GLN A 7 11.33 4.14 -3.92
CA GLN A 7 10.23 3.32 -3.41
C GLN A 7 8.89 3.63 -4.10
N TYR A 8 8.63 4.89 -4.44
CA TYR A 8 7.45 5.26 -5.26
C TYR A 8 7.52 4.64 -6.66
N GLU A 9 8.70 4.65 -7.28
CA GLU A 9 8.91 4.04 -8.59
C GLU A 9 8.66 2.52 -8.55
N GLU A 10 9.22 1.80 -7.56
CA GLU A 10 8.96 0.36 -7.41
C GLU A 10 7.47 0.05 -7.18
N LEU A 11 6.77 0.86 -6.37
CA LEU A 11 5.32 0.70 -6.17
C LEU A 11 4.55 0.97 -7.46
N ALA A 12 4.87 2.04 -8.20
CA ALA A 12 4.22 2.37 -9.45
C ALA A 12 4.40 1.26 -10.49
N LEU A 13 5.63 0.76 -10.64
CA LEU A 13 5.95 -0.33 -11.58
C LEU A 13 5.29 -1.65 -11.16
N GLY A 14 5.22 -1.93 -9.85
CA GLY A 14 4.48 -3.06 -9.32
C GLY A 14 2.99 -2.99 -9.65
N LEU A 15 2.34 -1.87 -9.34
CA LEU A 15 0.92 -1.64 -9.62
C LEU A 15 0.59 -1.78 -11.11
N LYS A 16 1.37 -1.10 -11.97
CA LYS A 16 1.25 -1.17 -13.43
C LYS A 16 1.45 -2.59 -13.97
N GLY A 17 2.30 -3.40 -13.33
CA GLY A 17 2.56 -4.78 -13.71
C GLY A 17 1.50 -5.78 -13.24
N THR A 18 0.65 -5.41 -12.29
CA THR A 18 -0.41 -6.32 -11.81
C THR A 18 -1.54 -6.45 -12.82
N SER A 19 -2.31 -7.54 -12.73
CA SER A 19 -3.59 -7.70 -13.45
C SER A 19 -4.80 -7.25 -12.61
N TYR A 20 -4.55 -6.55 -11.49
CA TYR A 20 -5.59 -6.14 -10.55
C TYR A 20 -5.84 -4.64 -10.65
N ASN A 21 -7.08 -4.25 -10.36
CA ASN A 21 -7.42 -2.84 -10.20
C ASN A 21 -6.91 -2.33 -8.86
N PHE A 22 -6.54 -1.05 -8.81
CA PHE A 22 -6.02 -0.45 -7.59
C PHE A 22 -6.59 0.95 -7.33
N LEU A 23 -6.60 1.33 -6.05
CA LEU A 23 -6.76 2.71 -5.60
C LEU A 23 -5.52 3.06 -4.80
N TRP A 24 -4.73 4.01 -5.27
CA TRP A 24 -3.51 4.45 -4.60
C TRP A 24 -3.67 5.88 -4.09
N VAL A 25 -3.59 6.04 -2.77
CA VAL A 25 -3.64 7.34 -2.12
C VAL A 25 -2.23 7.94 -2.08
N VAL A 26 -2.00 8.97 -2.89
CA VAL A 26 -0.74 9.71 -2.97
C VAL A 26 -1.04 11.18 -2.71
N ARG A 27 -0.57 11.70 -1.56
CA ARG A 27 -0.73 13.11 -1.18
C ARG A 27 -0.27 14.01 -2.31
N GLU A 28 -0.97 15.12 -2.54
CA GLU A 28 -0.64 16.07 -3.61
C GLU A 28 0.83 16.54 -3.55
N SER A 29 1.36 16.74 -2.34
CA SER A 29 2.76 17.11 -2.12
C SER A 29 3.77 16.07 -2.61
N GLU A 30 3.35 14.82 -2.81
CA GLU A 30 4.19 13.68 -3.15
C GLU A 30 3.99 13.20 -4.60
N GLN A 31 2.94 13.68 -5.29
CA GLN A 31 2.61 13.24 -6.65
C GLN A 31 3.73 13.54 -7.66
N HIS A 32 4.59 14.53 -7.38
CA HIS A 32 5.78 14.82 -8.18
C HIS A 32 6.81 13.67 -8.21
N LYS A 33 6.69 12.67 -7.33
CA LYS A 33 7.54 11.46 -7.29
C LYS A 33 7.03 10.34 -8.19
N LEU A 34 5.81 10.46 -8.72
CA LEU A 34 5.27 9.50 -9.68
C LEU A 34 5.95 9.69 -11.03
N ALA A 35 6.19 8.59 -11.74
CA ALA A 35 6.75 8.64 -13.08
C ALA A 35 5.83 9.44 -14.02
N GLU A 36 6.42 10.19 -14.93
CA GLU A 36 5.68 10.93 -15.96
C GLU A 36 4.82 9.95 -16.78
N GLY A 37 3.54 10.29 -16.97
CA GLY A 37 2.59 9.44 -17.68
C GLY A 37 1.97 8.29 -16.87
N PHE A 38 2.43 8.01 -15.63
CA PHE A 38 1.91 6.88 -14.84
C PHE A 38 0.38 6.89 -14.71
N MET A 39 -0.21 8.04 -14.41
CA MET A 39 -1.66 8.18 -14.24
C MET A 39 -2.41 7.95 -15.56
N ASP A 40 -1.86 8.41 -16.69
CA ASP A 40 -2.48 8.23 -18.00
C ASP A 40 -2.41 6.76 -18.43
N GLU A 41 -1.24 6.13 -18.25
CA GLU A 41 -0.99 4.73 -18.58
C GLU A 41 -1.81 3.74 -17.75
N THR A 42 -2.19 4.13 -16.54
CA THR A 42 -2.96 3.27 -15.61
C THR A 42 -4.42 3.68 -15.47
N SER A 43 -4.90 4.64 -16.26
CA SER A 43 -6.25 5.21 -16.15
C SER A 43 -7.40 4.19 -16.27
N GLU A 44 -7.20 3.12 -17.05
CA GLU A 44 -8.16 2.01 -17.21
C GLU A 44 -8.03 0.93 -16.12
N GLN A 45 -6.93 0.96 -15.35
CA GLN A 45 -6.61 -0.05 -14.32
C GLN A 45 -6.86 0.45 -12.91
N GLY A 46 -6.54 1.71 -12.62
CA GLY A 46 -6.53 2.22 -11.26
C GLY A 46 -6.68 3.72 -11.15
N LEU A 47 -6.89 4.15 -9.91
CA LEU A 47 -7.08 5.55 -9.55
C LEU A 47 -5.97 5.99 -8.60
N VAL A 48 -5.42 7.18 -8.87
CA VAL A 48 -4.50 7.88 -7.97
C VAL A 48 -5.20 9.11 -7.42
N VAL A 49 -5.31 9.20 -6.09
CA VAL A 49 -6.05 10.29 -5.42
C VAL A 49 -5.24 10.88 -4.27
N GLY A 50 -5.44 12.17 -3.99
CA GLY A 50 -4.80 12.87 -2.86
C GLY A 50 -5.28 12.39 -1.49
N TRP A 51 -6.55 11.95 -1.42
CA TRP A 51 -7.22 11.53 -0.20
C TRP A 51 -8.43 10.64 -0.53
N THR A 52 -8.83 9.79 0.41
CA THR A 52 -10.06 9.01 0.33
C THR A 52 -10.60 8.70 1.73
N SER A 53 -11.88 8.34 1.82
CA SER A 53 -12.47 7.74 3.02
C SER A 53 -11.99 6.29 3.12
N GLN A 54 -10.85 6.08 3.79
CA GLN A 54 -10.21 4.75 3.90
C GLN A 54 -11.19 3.70 4.44
N LEU A 55 -11.99 4.03 5.45
CA LEU A 55 -12.96 3.11 6.03
C LEU A 55 -14.02 2.67 5.01
N GLU A 56 -14.52 3.59 4.18
CA GLU A 56 -15.48 3.27 3.12
C GLU A 56 -14.85 2.40 2.03
N VAL A 57 -13.61 2.69 1.64
CA VAL A 57 -12.85 1.87 0.69
C VAL A 57 -12.64 0.46 1.23
N LEU A 58 -12.20 0.32 2.49
CA LEU A 58 -11.99 -0.98 3.11
C LEU A 58 -13.30 -1.75 3.29
N ALA A 59 -14.43 -1.07 3.54
CA ALA A 59 -15.74 -1.70 3.69
C ALA A 59 -16.35 -2.11 2.34
N HIS A 60 -15.81 -1.63 1.22
CA HIS A 60 -16.33 -1.92 -0.10
C HIS A 60 -15.98 -3.35 -0.54
N LYS A 61 -16.98 -4.10 -1.01
CA LYS A 61 -16.85 -5.51 -1.45
C LYS A 61 -15.83 -5.78 -2.56
N ALA A 62 -15.40 -4.75 -3.29
CA ALA A 62 -14.39 -4.88 -4.35
C ALA A 62 -12.95 -4.87 -3.80
N THR A 63 -12.76 -4.53 -2.53
CA THR A 63 -11.43 -4.47 -1.90
C THR A 63 -10.96 -5.88 -1.57
N GLY A 64 -9.97 -6.36 -2.34
CA GLY A 64 -9.40 -7.69 -2.16
C GLY A 64 -8.24 -7.75 -1.15
N CYS A 65 -7.47 -6.67 -1.03
CA CYS A 65 -6.40 -6.56 -0.05
C CYS A 65 -6.06 -5.08 0.21
N PHE A 66 -5.31 -4.84 1.28
CA PHE A 66 -4.86 -3.51 1.67
C PHE A 66 -3.34 -3.47 1.85
N VAL A 67 -2.66 -2.71 0.98
CA VAL A 67 -1.22 -2.42 1.15
C VAL A 67 -1.09 -1.29 2.16
N SER A 68 -0.43 -1.56 3.29
CA SER A 68 -0.39 -0.64 4.43
C SER A 68 0.97 -0.56 5.07
N HIS A 69 1.34 0.64 5.52
CA HIS A 69 2.50 0.84 6.38
C HIS A 69 2.29 0.31 7.81
N CYS A 70 1.15 -0.32 8.10
CA CYS A 70 0.86 -0.94 9.40
C CYS A 70 0.78 0.05 10.57
N GLY A 71 0.31 1.27 10.32
CA GLY A 71 -0.16 2.16 11.40
C GLY A 71 -1.34 1.52 12.13
N PHE A 72 -1.34 1.57 13.46
CA PHE A 72 -2.25 0.78 14.29
C PHE A 72 -3.74 0.98 13.96
N ASN A 73 -4.18 2.22 13.71
CA ASN A 73 -5.56 2.51 13.32
C ASN A 73 -5.94 1.82 12.00
N SER A 74 -5.07 1.89 11.00
CA SER A 74 -5.34 1.29 9.68
C SER A 74 -5.34 -0.24 9.73
N VAL A 75 -4.51 -0.83 10.61
CA VAL A 75 -4.55 -2.27 10.88
C VAL A 75 -5.89 -2.64 11.54
N LEU A 76 -6.34 -1.87 12.53
CA LEU A 76 -7.61 -2.13 13.21
C LEU A 76 -8.80 -2.03 12.26
N GLU A 77 -8.85 -1.01 11.40
CA GLU A 77 -9.91 -0.86 10.39
C GLU A 77 -9.98 -2.06 9.45
N ALA A 78 -8.82 -2.50 8.91
CA ALA A 78 -8.76 -3.65 8.02
C ALA A 78 -9.17 -4.96 8.70
N LEU A 79 -8.74 -5.17 9.95
CA LEU A 79 -9.14 -6.33 10.75
C LEU A 79 -10.65 -6.36 11.00
N CYS A 80 -11.23 -5.23 11.41
CA CYS A 80 -12.67 -5.12 11.68
C CYS A 80 -13.53 -5.40 10.43
N LEU A 81 -12.99 -5.10 9.25
CA LEU A 81 -13.67 -5.28 7.96
C LEU A 81 -13.27 -6.57 7.24
N GLY A 82 -12.39 -7.38 7.83
CA GLY A 82 -11.95 -8.66 7.26
C GLY A 82 -11.13 -8.51 5.97
N VAL A 83 -10.41 -7.40 5.80
CA VAL A 83 -9.56 -7.13 4.63
C VAL A 83 -8.14 -7.62 4.89
N PRO A 84 -7.59 -8.55 4.07
CA PRO A 84 -6.22 -9.00 4.19
C PRO A 84 -5.20 -7.88 3.97
N ILE A 85 -4.09 -7.91 4.71
CA ILE A 85 -3.09 -6.83 4.69
C ILE A 85 -1.80 -7.28 3.99
N VAL A 86 -1.31 -6.48 3.05
CA VAL A 86 0.08 -6.53 2.57
C VAL A 86 0.86 -5.48 3.36
N ALA A 87 1.62 -5.95 4.35
CA ALA A 87 2.32 -5.12 5.31
C ALA A 87 3.64 -4.60 4.72
N MET A 88 3.76 -3.28 4.60
CA MET A 88 4.96 -2.55 4.17
C MET A 88 5.37 -1.50 5.22
N PRO A 89 5.75 -1.94 6.44
CA PRO A 89 6.05 -1.04 7.55
C PRO A 89 7.24 -0.12 7.22
N GLN A 90 7.20 1.12 7.70
CA GLN A 90 8.22 2.12 7.44
C GLN A 90 9.08 2.42 8.69
N TRP A 91 8.50 2.51 9.89
CA TRP A 91 9.26 2.88 11.10
C TRP A 91 8.55 2.52 12.41
N THR A 92 9.35 2.45 13.50
CA THR A 92 8.88 2.35 14.90
C THR A 92 7.94 1.16 15.17
N ASP A 93 6.70 1.43 15.57
CA ASP A 93 5.70 0.46 16.02
C ASP A 93 5.12 -0.33 14.85
N GLN A 94 5.23 0.20 13.63
CA GLN A 94 4.75 -0.45 12.41
C GLN A 94 5.41 -1.79 12.16
N MET A 95 6.67 -1.95 12.53
CA MET A 95 7.40 -3.22 12.41
C MET A 95 6.80 -4.30 13.31
N THR A 96 6.41 -3.92 14.54
CA THR A 96 5.71 -4.80 15.47
C THR A 96 4.32 -5.12 14.93
N ASN A 97 3.55 -4.12 14.50
CA ASN A 97 2.22 -4.34 13.93
C ASN A 97 2.26 -5.29 12.72
N ALA A 98 3.23 -5.11 11.82
CA ALA A 98 3.44 -5.99 10.68
C ALA A 98 3.78 -7.43 11.09
N LYS A 99 4.56 -7.62 12.17
CA LYS A 99 4.83 -8.93 12.76
C LYS A 99 3.56 -9.58 13.31
N PHE A 100 2.67 -8.83 13.95
CA PHE A 100 1.39 -9.37 14.40
C PHE A 100 0.49 -9.75 13.22
N VAL A 101 0.42 -8.91 12.18
CA VAL A 101 -0.33 -9.18 10.95
C VAL A 101 0.13 -10.48 10.26
N GLU A 102 1.44 -10.68 10.13
CA GLU A 102 2.05 -11.85 9.47
C GLU A 102 2.09 -13.09 10.37
N ASP A 103 2.77 -13.00 11.52
CA ASP A 103 3.18 -14.17 12.31
C ASP A 103 2.16 -14.59 13.39
N VAL A 104 1.31 -13.67 13.87
CA VAL A 104 0.45 -13.91 15.05
C VAL A 104 -1.01 -14.10 14.67
N TRP A 105 -1.58 -13.13 13.97
CA TRP A 105 -2.98 -13.16 13.53
C TRP A 105 -3.13 -13.89 12.19
N SER A 106 -2.06 -13.98 11.40
CA SER A 106 -2.04 -14.63 10.09
C SER A 106 -3.14 -14.10 9.15
N VAL A 107 -3.31 -12.78 9.16
CA VAL A 107 -4.31 -12.05 8.34
C VAL A 107 -3.67 -11.29 7.17
N GLY A 108 -2.37 -11.49 6.95
CA GLY A 108 -1.62 -10.77 5.95
C GLY A 108 -0.21 -11.32 5.75
N ILE A 109 0.51 -10.69 4.83
CA ILE A 109 1.91 -11.01 4.55
C ILE A 109 2.75 -9.74 4.67
N ARG A 110 4.02 -9.88 5.00
CA ARG A 110 4.94 -8.74 5.04
C ARG A 110 5.80 -8.70 3.78
N ALA A 111 5.78 -7.56 3.12
CA ALA A 111 6.64 -7.28 1.98
C ALA A 111 8.11 -7.35 2.41
N ARG A 112 8.94 -7.99 1.59
CA ARG A 112 10.36 -8.13 1.85
C ARG A 112 11.10 -6.93 1.26
N VAL A 113 12.09 -6.45 2.01
CA VAL A 113 12.98 -5.39 1.56
C VAL A 113 14.31 -5.98 1.10
N ASP A 114 14.95 -5.30 0.15
CA ASP A 114 16.32 -5.62 -0.26
C ASP A 114 17.38 -5.02 0.69
N VAL A 115 18.65 -5.12 0.31
CA VAL A 115 19.78 -4.58 1.07
C VAL A 115 19.78 -3.05 1.19
N LYS A 116 18.99 -2.34 0.39
CA LYS A 116 18.79 -0.89 0.45
C LYS A 116 17.52 -0.51 1.22
N GLU A 117 16.88 -1.48 1.87
CA GLU A 117 15.61 -1.31 2.57
C GLU A 117 14.44 -0.93 1.63
N ILE A 118 14.54 -1.29 0.34
CA ILE A 118 13.51 -1.05 -0.67
C ILE A 118 12.66 -2.30 -0.87
N VAL A 119 11.34 -2.15 -0.82
CA VAL A 119 10.41 -3.18 -1.29
C VAL A 119 10.37 -3.15 -2.81
N ARG A 120 10.81 -4.26 -3.42
CA ARG A 120 10.83 -4.45 -4.87
C ARG A 120 9.46 -4.91 -5.38
N ARG A 121 9.20 -4.65 -6.66
CA ARG A 121 7.97 -5.03 -7.36
C ARG A 121 7.78 -6.54 -7.61
N GLU A 122 8.82 -7.34 -7.39
CA GLU A 122 8.91 -8.78 -7.69
C GLU A 122 8.25 -9.66 -6.61
#